data_AF-A0A852YLQ7-F1
#
_entry.id   AF-A0A852YLQ7-F1
#
_cell.length_a   1.000
_cell.length_b   1.000
_cell.length_c   1.000
_cell.angle_alpha   90.00
_cell.angle_beta   90.00
_cell.angle_gamma   90.00
#
_symmetry.space_group_name_H-M   'P 1'
#
loop_
_entity.id
_entity.type
_entity.pdbx_description
1 polymer ?
#
loop_
_entity_poly.entity_id
_entity_poly.type
_entity_poly.pdbx_seq_one_letter_code
_entity_poly.pdbx_strand_id
1 'polypeptide(L)'
;MDERYGPTRSQRVTDVEWITEATNRGEVLICKDRAIAKRPLEAEAIRHNAARVLVIASAQLTSSEMLRRLLDNESAIGRAARNPGPFVLGVDVAKLHRIQLR
;
A
#
# COMPACT_ATOMS: atom_id res chain seq x y z
N MET A 1 -11.67 -2.39 -4.70
CA MET A 1 -11.52 -3.84 -4.96
C MET A 1 -12.64 -4.34 -5.86
N ASP A 2 -13.91 -4.10 -5.53
CA ASP A 2 -15.07 -4.47 -6.36
C ASP A 2 -15.04 -3.85 -7.76
N GLU A 3 -14.56 -2.61 -7.91
CA GLU A 3 -14.39 -1.96 -9.22
C GLU A 3 -13.48 -2.74 -10.17
N ARG A 4 -12.49 -3.47 -9.62
CA ARG A 4 -11.49 -4.24 -10.41
C ARG A 4 -11.89 -5.70 -10.58
N TYR A 5 -12.41 -6.32 -9.53
CA TYR A 5 -12.65 -7.77 -9.49
C TYR A 5 -14.13 -8.13 -9.61
N GLY A 6 -15.04 -7.16 -9.50
CA GLY A 6 -16.46 -7.40 -9.32
C GLY A 6 -16.80 -7.91 -7.91
N PRO A 7 -18.07 -7.81 -7.50
CA PRO A 7 -18.51 -8.06 -6.11
C PRO A 7 -18.34 -9.52 -5.65
N THR A 8 -18.28 -10.48 -6.58
CA THR A 8 -18.13 -11.90 -6.27
C THR A 8 -16.68 -12.32 -6.08
N ARG A 9 -15.77 -11.82 -6.92
CA ARG A 9 -14.35 -12.21 -6.89
C ARG A 9 -13.56 -11.38 -5.90
N SER A 10 -13.93 -10.11 -5.67
CA SER A 10 -13.22 -9.23 -4.72
C SER A 10 -13.13 -9.81 -3.32
N GLN A 11 -14.14 -10.57 -2.87
CA GLN A 11 -14.16 -11.24 -1.56
C GLN A 11 -13.20 -12.45 -1.46
N ARG A 12 -12.69 -12.93 -2.60
CA ARG A 12 -11.80 -14.11 -2.68
C ARG A 12 -10.36 -13.76 -3.03
N VAL A 13 -10.11 -12.56 -3.54
CA VAL A 13 -8.76 -12.11 -3.86
C VAL A 13 -8.00 -11.92 -2.57
N THR A 14 -6.92 -12.69 -2.43
CA THR A 14 -6.00 -12.57 -1.30
C THR A 14 -5.12 -11.34 -1.44
N ASP A 15 -4.60 -10.82 -0.32
CA ASP A 15 -3.66 -9.70 -0.34
C ASP A 15 -2.40 -10.04 -1.17
N VAL A 16 -1.96 -11.29 -1.17
CA VAL A 16 -0.82 -11.79 -1.97
C VAL A 16 -1.10 -11.67 -3.47
N GLU A 17 -2.27 -12.13 -3.93
CA GLU A 17 -2.68 -12.02 -5.33
C GLU A 17 -2.82 -10.55 -5.74
N TRP A 18 -3.47 -9.74 -4.90
CA TRP A 18 -3.61 -8.30 -5.14
C TRP A 18 -2.25 -7.60 -5.24
N ILE A 19 -1.32 -7.86 -4.31
CA ILE A 19 0.04 -7.31 -4.33
C ILE A 19 0.74 -7.64 -5.64
N THR A 20 0.71 -8.93 -6.02
CA THR A 20 1.39 -9.43 -7.21
C THR A 20 0.82 -8.77 -8.47
N GLU A 21 -0.50 -8.82 -8.66
CA GLU A 21 -1.12 -8.30 -9.87
C GLU A 21 -1.00 -6.78 -10.01
N ALA A 22 -1.17 -6.02 -8.93
CA ALA A 22 -1.02 -4.56 -8.94
C ALA A 22 0.44 -4.17 -9.26
N THR A 23 1.40 -4.87 -8.65
CA THR A 23 2.82 -4.61 -8.88
C THR A 23 3.22 -4.90 -10.32
N ASN A 24 2.74 -6.00 -10.91
CA ASN A 24 2.98 -6.35 -12.31
C ASN A 24 2.43 -5.31 -13.30
N ARG A 25 1.45 -4.50 -12.89
CA ARG A 25 0.90 -3.40 -13.69
C ARG A 25 1.65 -2.08 -13.49
N GLY A 26 2.71 -2.07 -12.67
CA GLY A 26 3.46 -0.86 -12.34
C GLY A 26 2.68 0.08 -11.43
N GLU A 27 1.73 -0.43 -10.64
CA GLU A 27 0.95 0.37 -9.69
C GLU A 27 1.73 0.63 -8.40
N VAL A 28 1.33 1.68 -7.67
CA VAL A 28 1.75 1.91 -6.28
C VAL A 28 0.55 1.58 -5.40
N LEU A 29 0.76 0.72 -4.42
CA LEU A 29 -0.31 0.17 -3.61
C LEU A 29 -0.56 1.09 -2.41
N ILE A 30 -1.83 1.33 -2.10
CA ILE A 30 -2.26 2.09 -0.92
C ILE A 30 -3.15 1.19 -0.07
N CYS A 31 -2.79 0.98 1.19
CA CYS A 31 -3.60 0.22 2.14
C CYS A 31 -3.69 0.91 3.51
N LYS A 32 -4.61 0.45 4.35
CA LYS A 32 -4.79 0.93 5.74
C LYS A 32 -4.08 0.04 6.77
N ASP A 33 -3.81 -1.21 6.41
CA ASP A 33 -3.29 -2.20 7.34
C ASP A 33 -1.77 -2.21 7.35
N ARG A 34 -1.19 -1.75 8.46
CA ARG A 34 0.27 -1.79 8.68
C ARG A 34 0.81 -3.22 8.86
N ALA A 35 -0.05 -4.18 9.22
CA ALA A 35 0.34 -5.56 9.38
C ALA A 35 0.80 -6.20 8.06
N ILE A 36 0.50 -5.61 6.91
CA ILE A 36 0.92 -6.09 5.58
C ILE A 36 2.44 -6.24 5.43
N ALA A 37 3.21 -5.42 6.15
CA ALA A 37 4.67 -5.52 6.15
C ALA A 37 5.23 -6.58 7.10
N LYS A 38 4.37 -7.18 7.94
CA LYS A 38 4.76 -8.14 8.99
C LYS A 38 4.20 -9.54 8.76
N ARG A 39 3.08 -9.68 8.05
CA ARG A 39 2.51 -10.98 7.71
C ARG A 39 3.44 -11.66 6.69
N PRO A 40 3.93 -12.89 6.97
CA PRO A 40 5.01 -13.49 6.18
C PRO A 40 4.71 -13.57 4.68
N LEU A 41 3.51 -14.03 4.30
CA LEU A 41 3.13 -14.19 2.90
C LEU A 41 3.04 -12.85 2.16
N GLU A 42 2.48 -11.82 2.79
CA GLU A 42 2.33 -10.49 2.21
C GLU A 42 3.69 -9.79 2.10
N ALA A 43 4.53 -9.87 3.15
CA ALA A 43 5.87 -9.32 3.14
C ALA A 43 6.76 -9.99 2.09
N GLU A 44 6.61 -11.31 1.91
CA GLU A 44 7.29 -12.07 0.87
C GLU A 44 6.79 -11.68 -0.53
N ALA A 45 5.48 -11.53 -0.73
CA ALA A 45 4.92 -11.03 -1.98
C ALA A 45 5.44 -9.63 -2.34
N ILE A 46 5.55 -8.73 -1.35
CA ILE A 46 6.14 -7.40 -1.54
C ILE A 46 7.61 -7.50 -1.96
N ARG A 47 8.40 -8.36 -1.31
CA ARG A 47 9.81 -8.56 -1.63
C ARG A 47 10.01 -9.11 -3.03
N HIS A 48 9.37 -10.23 -3.36
CA HIS A 48 9.58 -10.93 -4.64
C HIS A 48 9.12 -10.12 -5.84
N ASN A 49 8.03 -9.37 -5.73
CA ASN A 49 7.52 -8.57 -6.83
C ASN A 49 8.12 -7.16 -6.89
N ALA A 50 9.01 -6.79 -5.96
CA ALA A 50 9.49 -5.41 -5.80
C ALA A 50 8.35 -4.38 -5.62
N ALA A 51 7.33 -4.74 -4.85
CA ALA A 51 6.14 -3.92 -4.67
C ALA A 51 6.44 -2.59 -3.95
N ARG A 52 5.70 -1.55 -4.33
CA ARG A 52 5.79 -0.20 -3.76
C ARG A 52 4.51 0.08 -2.99
N VAL A 53 4.59 0.09 -1.66
CA VAL A 53 3.42 0.14 -0.78
C VAL A 53 3.42 1.39 0.09
N LEU A 54 2.28 2.07 0.15
CA LEU A 54 1.97 3.17 1.04
C LEU A 54 0.90 2.72 2.05
N VAL A 55 1.19 2.89 3.33
CA VAL A 55 0.27 2.53 4.43
C VAL A 55 -0.26 3.81 5.07
N ILE A 56 -1.54 4.09 4.92
CA ILE A 56 -2.22 5.20 5.61
C ILE A 56 -2.64 4.67 6.98
N ALA A 57 -1.81 4.89 7.97
CA ALA A 57 -1.96 4.25 9.27
C ALA A 57 -3.05 4.94 10.12
N SER A 58 -4.16 4.22 10.34
CA SER A 58 -4.87 4.06 11.62
C SER A 58 -6.33 3.70 11.37
N ALA A 59 -6.83 2.67 12.05
CA ALA A 59 -8.24 2.30 12.04
C ALA A 59 -9.18 3.40 12.58
N GLN A 60 -8.61 4.41 13.24
CA GLN A 60 -9.36 5.53 13.84
C GLN A 60 -9.44 6.76 12.95
N LEU A 61 -8.80 6.76 11.77
CA LEU A 61 -8.90 7.90 10.86
C LEU A 61 -10.19 7.86 10.07
N THR A 62 -10.87 8.99 10.04
CA THR A 62 -11.97 9.26 9.12
C THR A 62 -11.47 9.28 7.68
N SER A 63 -12.38 9.07 6.73
CA SER A 63 -12.09 9.17 5.29
C SER A 63 -11.48 10.52 4.91
N SER A 64 -11.96 11.61 5.51
CA SER A 64 -11.46 12.96 5.27
C SER A 64 -10.02 13.15 5.76
N GLU A 65 -9.67 12.60 6.93
CA GLU A 65 -8.30 12.68 7.46
C GLU A 65 -7.34 11.81 6.64
N MET A 66 -7.78 10.65 6.16
CA MET A 66 -6.98 9.82 5.25
C MET A 66 -6.69 10.54 3.93
N LEU A 67 -7.72 11.15 3.33
CA LEU A 67 -7.56 11.95 2.13
C LEU A 67 -6.60 13.13 2.36
N ARG A 68 -6.77 13.85 3.48
CA ARG A 68 -5.90 14.98 3.82
C ARG A 68 -4.44 14.55 3.97
N ARG A 69 -4.17 13.40 4.61
CA ARG A 69 -2.80 12.85 4.71
C ARG A 69 -2.19 12.56 3.34
N LEU A 70 -2.98 12.04 2.39
CA LEU A 70 -2.50 11.80 1.04
C LEU A 70 -2.19 13.11 0.31
N LEU A 71 -3.08 14.10 0.39
CA LEU A 71 -2.91 15.40 -0.25
C LEU A 71 -1.71 16.16 0.33
N ASP A 72 -1.59 16.20 1.66
CA ASP A 72 -0.47 16.87 2.35
C ASP A 72 0.89 16.24 2.00
N ASN A 73 0.90 14.97 1.56
CA ASN A 73 2.11 14.23 1.17
C ASN A 73 2.23 14.00 -0.35
N GLU A 74 1.36 14.58 -1.20
CA GLU A 74 1.26 14.26 -2.62
C GLU A 74 2.63 14.33 -3.33
N SER A 75 3.37 15.41 -3.12
CA SER A 75 4.71 15.60 -3.68
C SER A 75 5.73 14.56 -3.19
N ALA A 76 5.67 14.17 -1.92
CA ALA A 76 6.55 13.15 -1.36
C ALA A 76 6.20 11.75 -1.89
N ILE A 77 4.89 11.46 -2.02
CA ILE A 77 4.38 10.22 -2.61
C ILE A 77 4.81 10.12 -4.08
N GLY A 78 4.65 11.19 -4.86
CA GLY A 78 5.08 11.22 -6.26
C GLY A 78 6.59 11.00 -6.42
N ARG A 79 7.42 11.55 -5.51
CA ARG A 79 8.87 11.25 -5.48
C ARG A 79 9.13 9.78 -5.13
N ALA A 80 8.47 9.25 -4.10
CA ALA A 80 8.64 7.86 -3.69
C ALA A 80 8.21 6.87 -4.79
N ALA A 81 7.12 7.17 -5.50
CA ALA A 81 6.60 6.34 -6.58
C ALA A 81 7.59 6.15 -7.74
N ARG A 82 8.51 7.11 -7.96
CA ARG A 82 9.56 7.02 -8.99
C ARG A 82 10.72 6.12 -8.58
N ASN A 83 10.86 5.80 -7.30
CA ASN A 83 11.93 4.91 -6.84
C ASN A 83 11.54 3.45 -7.11
N PRO A 84 12.49 2.59 -7.52
CA PRO A 84 12.24 1.17 -7.60
C PRO A 84 11.89 0.62 -6.20
N GLY A 85 10.99 -0.37 -6.17
CA GLY A 85 10.73 -1.13 -4.95
C GLY A 85 11.83 -2.17 -4.68
N PRO A 86 11.68 -3.00 -3.63
CA PRO A 86 10.55 -2.99 -2.70
C PRO A 86 10.67 -1.88 -1.65
N PHE A 87 9.53 -1.26 -1.34
CA PHE A 87 9.40 -0.42 -0.16
C PHE A 87 8.02 -0.48 0.45
N VAL A 88 7.97 -0.27 1.76
CA VAL A 88 6.74 0.04 2.49
C VAL A 88 6.97 1.36 3.22
N LEU A 89 6.14 2.36 2.94
CA LEU A 89 6.19 3.66 3.61
C LEU A 89 4.87 3.91 4.33
N GLY A 90 4.92 4.28 5.60
CA GLY A 90 3.78 4.81 6.32
C GLY A 90 3.56 6.27 5.98
N VAL A 91 2.32 6.63 5.64
CA VAL A 91 1.87 8.01 5.39
C VAL A 91 1.35 8.57 6.71
N ASP A 92 2.14 9.46 7.30
CA ASP A 92 1.77 10.19 8.51
C ASP A 92 1.49 11.67 8.19
N VAL A 93 1.12 12.46 9.20
CA VAL A 93 0.89 13.90 9.04
C VAL A 93 2.15 14.56 8.47
N ALA A 94 2.05 15.04 7.23
CA ALA A 94 3.12 15.73 6.48
C ALA A 94 4.47 14.99 6.38
N LYS A 95 4.53 13.67 6.58
CA LYS A 95 5.76 12.89 6.39
C LYS A 95 5.50 11.45 5.94
N LEU A 96 6.46 10.93 5.17
CA LEU A 96 6.59 9.50 4.89
C LEU A 96 7.68 8.90 5.78
N HIS A 97 7.44 7.72 6.34
CA HIS A 97 8.44 6.98 7.11
C HIS A 97 8.53 5.53 6.65
N ARG A 98 9.72 4.94 6.65
CA ARG A 98 9.89 3.56 6.19
C ARG A 98 9.38 2.56 7.24
N ILE A 99 8.65 1.56 6.76
CA ILE A 99 8.23 0.40 7.55
C ILE A 99 9.12 -0.77 7.12
N GLN A 100 9.72 -1.44 8.11
CA GLN A 100 10.56 -2.61 7.87
C GLN A 100 9.69 -3.80 7.48
N LEU A 101 10.09 -4.49 6.41
CA LEU A 101 9.56 -5.78 6.03
C LEU A 101 10.15 -6.84 6.96
N ARG A 102 9.32 -7.74 7.47
CA ARG A 102 9.76 -8.89 8.27
C ARG A 102 9.67 -10.20 7.49
#